data_AF-A0A673VJA5-F1
#
_entry.id   AF-A0A673VJA5-F1
#
_cell.length_a   1.000
_cell.length_b   1.000
_cell.length_c   1.000
_cell.angle_alpha   90.00
_cell.angle_beta   90.00
_cell.angle_gamma   90.00
#
_symmetry.space_group_name_H-M   'P 1'
#
loop_
_entity.id
_entity.type
_entity.pdbx_description
1 polymer ?
#
loop_
_entity_poly.entity_id
_entity_poly.type
_entity_poly.pdbx_seq_one_letter_code
_entity_poly.pdbx_strand_id
1 'polypeptide(L)' 'MSRKEKDERILWKKNEVADYEATTFSIFYNNTLFLVLVIVASFFILKNFNPTVNYILSVSASSGFIALLSTGSK' A
#
# COMPACT_ATOMS: atom_id res chain seq x y z
N MET A 1 -39.38 -7.05 12.94
CA MET A 1 -38.00 -7.24 12.47
C MET A 1 -37.62 -8.69 12.70
N SER A 2 -37.71 -9.48 11.64
CA SER A 2 -37.42 -10.91 11.60
C SER A 2 -35.94 -11.15 11.95
N ARG A 3 -35.61 -12.31 12.53
CA ARG A 3 -34.22 -12.66 12.90
C ARG A 3 -33.26 -12.53 11.69
N LYS A 4 -33.74 -12.86 10.49
CA LYS A 4 -33.00 -12.68 9.22
C LYS A 4 -32.59 -11.23 8.94
N GLU A 5 -33.51 -10.27 9.12
CA GLU A 5 -33.20 -8.84 8.91
C GLU A 5 -32.16 -8.33 9.92
N LYS A 6 -32.16 -8.87 11.15
CA LYS A 6 -31.14 -8.53 12.16
C LYS A 6 -29.77 -9.12 11.79
N ASP A 7 -29.70 -10.35 11.30
CA ASP A 7 -28.45 -10.99 10.87
C ASP A 7 -27.83 -10.30 9.64
N GLU A 8 -28.64 -9.93 8.64
CA GLU A 8 -28.19 -9.11 7.52
C GLU A 8 -27.69 -7.75 8.00
N ARG A 9 -28.37 -7.14 9.00
CA ARG A 9 -27.95 -5.90 9.65
C ARG A 9 -26.60 -6.02 10.39
N ILE A 10 -26.24 -7.21 10.83
CA ILE A 10 -24.94 -7.46 11.47
C ILE A 10 -23.87 -7.70 10.41
N LEU A 11 -24.23 -8.40 9.32
CA LEU A 11 -23.32 -8.72 8.22
C LEU A 11 -22.84 -7.46 7.50
N TRP A 12 -23.72 -6.49 7.19
CA TRP A 12 -23.27 -5.25 6.52
C TRP A 12 -22.36 -4.41 7.43
N LYS A 13 -22.63 -4.35 8.75
CA LYS A 13 -21.74 -3.64 9.69
C LYS A 13 -20.37 -4.29 9.77
N LYS A 14 -20.31 -5.63 9.76
CA LYS A 14 -19.04 -6.35 9.74
C LYS A 14 -18.28 -6.13 8.43
N ASN A 15 -18.96 -6.12 7.29
CA ASN A 15 -18.34 -5.78 6.01
C ASN A 15 -17.86 -4.33 5.97
N GLU A 16 -18.62 -3.38 6.50
CA GLU A 16 -18.21 -1.97 6.56
C GLU A 16 -16.95 -1.78 7.43
N VAL A 17 -16.89 -2.46 8.58
CA VAL A 17 -15.68 -2.46 9.42
C VAL A 17 -14.51 -3.14 8.71
N ALA A 18 -14.75 -4.27 8.03
CA ALA A 18 -13.72 -4.97 7.29
C ALA A 18 -13.17 -4.13 6.12
N ASP A 19 -14.02 -3.40 5.39
CA ASP A 19 -13.61 -2.51 4.31
C ASP A 19 -12.85 -1.29 4.84
N TYR A 20 -13.25 -0.74 5.99
CA TYR A 20 -12.54 0.35 6.65
C TYR A 20 -11.14 -0.08 7.09
N GLU A 21 -11.04 -1.23 7.78
CA GLU A 21 -9.77 -1.81 8.22
C GLU A 21 -8.88 -2.18 7.02
N ALA A 22 -9.45 -2.79 5.97
CA ALA A 22 -8.73 -3.14 4.75
C ALA A 22 -8.20 -1.91 4.02
N THR A 23 -8.96 -0.81 3.99
CA THR A 23 -8.52 0.46 3.41
C THR A 23 -7.34 1.04 4.18
N THR A 24 -7.44 1.10 5.51
CA THR A 24 -6.34 1.57 6.36
C THR A 24 -5.08 0.73 6.20
N PHE A 25 -5.22 -0.60 6.18
CA PHE A 25 -4.08 -1.51 5.95
C PHE A 25 -3.46 -1.32 4.57
N SER A 26 -4.27 -1.15 3.53
CA SER A 26 -3.79 -0.96 2.16
C SER A 26 -2.97 0.33 2.03
N ILE A 27 -3.42 1.43 2.65
CA ILE A 27 -2.68 2.70 2.67
C ILE A 27 -1.35 2.53 3.41
N PHE A 28 -1.37 1.92 4.60
CA PHE A 28 -0.16 1.70 5.40
C PHE A 28 0.85 0.80 4.69
N TYR A 29 0.38 -0.28 4.07
CA TYR A 29 1.23 -1.24 3.36
C TYR A 29 1.90 -0.59 2.16
N ASN A 30 1.15 0.19 1.39
CA ASN A 30 1.67 0.89 0.22
C ASN A 30 2.78 1.90 0.61
N ASN A 31 2.56 2.71 1.66
CA ASN A 31 3.57 3.65 2.16
C ASN A 31 4.81 2.95 2.74
N THR A 32 4.61 1.87 3.50
CA THR A 32 5.71 1.08 4.07
C THR A 32 6.55 0.44 2.96
N LEU A 33 5.90 -0.13 1.95
CA LEU A 33 6.56 -0.78 0.83
C LEU A 33 7.35 0.23 -0.02
N PHE A 34 6.82 1.45 -0.20
CA PHE A 34 7.56 2.54 -0.83
C PHE A 34 8.87 2.85 -0.09
N LEU A 35 8.80 3.01 1.24
CA LEU A 35 9.97 3.28 2.08
C LEU A 35 11.02 2.16 2.00
N VAL A 36 10.58 0.90 2.08
CA VAL A 36 11.46 -0.27 1.96
C VAL A 36 12.16 -0.29 0.61
N LEU A 37 11.42 -0.06 -0.50
CA LEU A 37 12.00 -0.03 -1.84
C LEU A 37 13.02 1.10 -2.00
N VAL A 38 12.71 2.30 -1.51
CA VAL A 38 13.64 3.43 -1.58
C VAL A 38 14.92 3.12 -0.81
N ILE A 39 14.82 2.56 0.40
CA ILE A 39 16.00 2.18 1.20
C ILE A 39 16.83 1.11 0.47
N VAL A 40 16.19 0.05 -0.03
CA VAL A 40 16.90 -1.03 -0.74
C VAL A 40 17.56 -0.49 -2.02
N ALA A 41 16.84 0.29 -2.81
CA ALA A 41 17.37 0.89 -4.04
C ALA A 41 18.55 1.83 -3.73
N SER A 42 18.41 2.71 -2.74
CA SER A 42 19.46 3.68 -2.41
C SER A 42 20.71 3.06 -1.80
N PHE A 43 20.57 2.09 -0.88
CA PHE A 43 21.70 1.53 -0.14
C PHE A 43 22.34 0.31 -0.82
N PHE A 44 21.57 -0.54 -1.52
CA PHE A 44 22.10 -1.76 -2.12
C PHE A 44 22.37 -1.64 -3.63
N ILE A 45 21.48 -0.99 -4.38
CA ILE A 45 21.59 -0.92 -5.85
C ILE A 45 22.41 0.29 -6.29
N LEU A 46 22.09 1.49 -5.79
CA LEU A 46 22.69 2.75 -6.24
C LEU A 46 23.78 3.30 -5.28
N LYS A 47 24.34 2.46 -4.40
CA LYS A 47 25.25 2.90 -3.32
C LYS A 47 26.44 3.77 -3.77
N ASN A 48 26.95 3.56 -4.98
CA ASN A 48 28.13 4.26 -5.52
C ASN A 48 27.79 5.45 -6.42
N PHE A 49 26.51 5.73 -6.68
CA PHE A 49 26.09 6.87 -7.51
C PHE A 49 26.10 8.19 -6.73
N ASN A 50 26.18 9.29 -7.46
CA ASN A 50 26.05 10.63 -6.89
C ASN A 50 24.71 10.74 -6.10
N PRO A 51 24.71 11.32 -4.89
CA PRO A 51 23.52 11.42 -4.04
C PRO A 51 22.27 11.94 -4.76
N THR A 52 22.44 12.94 -5.63
CA THR A 52 21.33 13.52 -6.40
C THR A 52 20.71 12.52 -7.37
N VAL A 53 21.56 11.76 -8.09
CA VAL A 53 21.11 10.75 -9.04
C VAL A 53 20.50 9.55 -8.31
N ASN A 54 21.12 9.11 -7.21
CA ASN A 54 20.60 8.03 -6.39
C ASN A 54 19.18 8.35 -5.87
N TYR A 55 18.97 9.55 -5.33
CA TYR A 55 17.67 9.96 -4.81
C TYR A 55 16.59 10.02 -5.90
N ILE A 56 16.87 10.68 -7.02
CA ILE A 56 15.89 10.83 -8.12
C ILE A 56 15.52 9.45 -8.69
N LEU A 57 16.49 8.57 -8.88
CA LEU A 57 16.27 7.26 -9.52
C LEU A 57 15.59 6.28 -8.56
N SER A 58 15.98 6.27 -7.27
CA SER A 58 15.36 5.40 -6.25
C SER A 58 13.92 5.81 -5.95
N VAL A 59 13.63 7.11 -5.87
CA VAL A 59 12.28 7.63 -5.66
C VAL A 59 11.39 7.38 -6.86
N SER A 60 11.88 7.64 -8.08
CA SER A 60 11.10 7.44 -9.31
C SER A 60 10.84 5.95 -9.61
N ALA A 61 11.82 5.08 -9.38
CA ALA A 61 11.64 3.64 -9.52
C ALA A 61 10.64 3.09 -8.49
N SER A 62 10.79 3.50 -7.21
CA SER A 62 9.91 3.04 -6.14
C SER A 62 8.48 3.53 -6.33
N SER A 63 8.28 4.79 -6.76
CA SER A 63 6.95 5.33 -7.03
C SER A 63 6.29 4.66 -8.23
N GLY A 64 7.03 4.40 -9.31
CA GLY A 64 6.54 3.65 -10.47
C GLY A 64 6.14 2.21 -10.11
N PHE A 65 6.96 1.52 -9.32
CA PHE A 65 6.69 0.15 -8.90
C PHE A 65 5.46 0.06 -7.99
N ILE A 66 5.34 1.00 -7.04
CA ILE A 66 4.18 1.13 -6.17
C ILE A 66 2.91 1.46 -6.96
N ALA A 67 2.98 2.36 -7.93
CA ALA A 67 1.82 2.71 -8.76
C ALA A 67 1.28 1.49 -9.53
N LEU A 68 2.17 0.64 -10.05
CA LEU A 68 1.79 -0.61 -10.70
C LEU A 68 1.14 -1.60 -9.71
N LEU A 69 1.76 -1.82 -8.55
CA LEU A 69 1.22 -2.71 -7.53
C LEU A 69 -0.12 -2.24 -6.96
N SER A 70 -0.29 -0.92 -6.80
CA SER A 70 -1.54 -0.32 -6.32
C SER A 70 -2.67 -0.41 -7.34
N THR A 71 -2.36 -0.55 -8.63
CA THR A 71 -3.35 -0.66 -9.72
C THR A 71 -3.70 -2.11 -10.04
N GLY A 72 -2.88 -3.07 -9.59
CA GLY A 72 -3.05 -4.50 -9.87
C GLY A 72 -4.11 -5.23 -9.04
N SER A 73 -4.66 -4.60 -8.00
CA SER A 73 -5.69 -5.20 -7.15
C SER A 73 -7.08 -4.90 -7.72
N LYS A 74 -7.50 -5.69 -8.72
CA LYS A 74 -8.90 -5.79 -9.16
C LYS A 74 -9.53 -7.07 -8.63
#